data_AF-A0A936WPH6-F1
#
_entry.id   AF-A0A936WPH6-F1
#
_cell.length_a   1.000
_cell.length_b   1.000
_cell.length_c   1.000
_cell.angle_alpha   90.00
_cell.angle_beta   90.00
_cell.angle_gamma   90.00
#
_symmetry.space_group_name_H-M   'P 1'
#
loop_
_entity.id
_entity.type
_entity.pdbx_description
1 polymer ?
#
loop_
_entity_poly.entity_id
_entity_poly.type
_entity_poly.pdbx_seq_one_letter_code
_entity_poly.pdbx_strand_id
1 'polypeptide(L)'
;MRPILVLFVLLSACTTHAQTTPHLDRIILMNGEVVETRVLGQSTLEIRHLELGRNGRTKERAEPTEGVFSVIDTLGHERIWYFHDTIFGNELTIDQMRCFIKGEQDARAGYRSPWTMWGGFIFGAGTTIAADLEVNSLFLPPLFAGVMILPRVFVSRGSLTDPVMEGNEHYAYGYAKVGRTRRVVRSLISTAAGVAVGLGVRQFLINPNLKGYN
;
A
#
# COMPACT_ATOMS: atom_id res chain seq x y z
N MET A 1 32.23 46.26 29.39
CA MET A 1 31.50 45.77 28.19
C MET A 1 31.99 44.37 27.79
N ARG A 2 31.87 43.36 28.66
CA ARG A 2 32.44 42.01 28.44
C ARG A 2 31.51 40.79 28.67
N PRO A 3 30.22 40.89 29.05
CA PRO A 3 29.37 39.70 29.14
C PRO A 3 28.50 39.42 27.89
N ILE A 4 28.32 40.39 26.98
CA ILE A 4 27.41 40.23 25.82
C ILE A 4 28.03 39.38 24.70
N LEU A 5 29.37 39.33 24.63
CA LEU A 5 30.08 38.59 23.56
C LEU A 5 30.15 37.08 23.83
N VAL A 6 30.02 36.65 25.08
CA VAL A 6 30.04 35.22 25.45
C VAL A 6 28.70 34.53 25.15
N LEU A 7 27.58 35.26 25.23
CA LEU A 7 26.25 34.72 24.93
C LEU A 7 26.04 34.45 23.43
N PHE A 8 26.72 35.20 22.56
CA PHE A 8 26.59 35.04 21.10
C PHE A 8 27.41 33.84 20.57
N VAL A 9 28.50 33.46 21.25
CA VAL A 9 29.33 32.32 20.86
C VAL A 9 28.69 30.98 21.26
N LEU A 10 27.88 30.96 22.32
CA LEU A 10 27.14 29.76 22.74
C LEU A 10 25.88 29.48 21.92
N LEU A 11 25.34 30.47 21.19
CA LEU A 11 24.17 30.27 20.31
C LEU A 11 24.53 29.72 18.92
N SER A 12 25.79 29.87 18.48
CA SER A 12 26.26 29.39 17.17
C SER A 12 26.69 27.92 17.13
N ALA A 13 26.71 27.21 18.26
CA ALA A 13 27.09 25.80 18.32
C ALA A 13 25.94 24.83 17.94
N CYS A 14 24.73 25.35 17.68
CA CYS A 14 23.54 24.52 17.50
C CYS A 14 23.10 24.31 16.03
N THR A 15 23.85 24.82 15.05
CA THR A 15 23.42 24.80 13.64
C THR A 15 24.45 24.16 12.72
N THR A 16 24.81 22.89 12.95
CA THR A 16 25.32 22.01 11.88
C THR A 16 25.30 20.55 12.37
N HIS A 17 24.12 19.98 12.55
CA HIS A 17 23.94 18.57 12.22
C HIS A 17 23.38 18.52 10.80
N ALA A 18 24.28 18.67 9.82
CA ALA A 18 24.00 18.20 8.48
C ALA A 18 23.75 16.70 8.63
N GLN A 19 22.48 16.29 8.56
CA GLN A 19 22.11 14.90 8.46
C GLN A 19 22.71 14.38 7.16
N THR A 20 23.87 13.73 7.23
CA THR A 20 24.32 12.82 6.17
C THR A 20 23.30 11.69 6.15
N THR A 21 22.27 11.83 5.32
CA THR A 21 21.50 10.68 4.85
C THR A 21 22.52 9.67 4.34
N PRO A 22 22.52 8.42 4.84
CA PRO A 22 23.34 7.39 4.25
C PRO A 22 23.02 7.36 2.76
N HIS A 23 24.06 7.40 1.92
CA HIS A 23 23.94 7.21 0.49
C HIS A 23 23.41 5.79 0.27
N LEU A 24 22.08 5.67 0.15
CA LEU A 24 21.37 4.42 -0.09
C LEU A 24 20.96 4.37 -1.56
N ASP A 25 21.16 3.20 -2.17
CA ASP A 25 20.64 2.89 -3.48
C ASP A 25 19.13 2.65 -3.38
N ARG A 26 18.43 2.80 -4.50
CA ARG A 26 17.00 2.52 -4.58
C ARG A 26 16.74 1.42 -5.58
N ILE A 27 16.14 0.33 -5.11
CA ILE A 27 15.67 -0.76 -5.97
C ILE A 27 14.17 -0.56 -6.18
N ILE A 28 13.75 -0.38 -7.42
CA ILE A 28 12.34 -0.33 -7.80
C ILE A 28 11.94 -1.73 -8.26
N LEU A 29 10.98 -2.32 -7.57
CA LEU A 29 10.44 -3.63 -7.91
C LEU A 29 9.30 -3.51 -8.92
N MET A 30 9.02 -4.63 -9.60
CA MET A 30 7.94 -4.73 -10.60
C MET A 30 6.53 -4.50 -10.03
N ASN A 31 6.37 -4.63 -8.71
CA ASN A 31 5.13 -4.34 -7.97
C ASN A 31 5.04 -2.88 -7.44
N GLY A 32 5.98 -2.04 -7.88
CA GLY A 32 6.14 -0.65 -7.50
C GLY A 32 6.60 -0.39 -6.07
N GLU A 33 7.00 -1.42 -5.33
CA GLU A 33 7.72 -1.23 -4.06
C GLU A 33 9.12 -0.64 -4.30
N VAL A 34 9.55 0.25 -3.40
CA VAL A 34 10.84 0.91 -3.47
C VAL A 34 11.62 0.49 -2.22
N VAL A 35 12.72 -0.22 -2.44
CA VAL A 35 13.60 -0.67 -1.36
C VAL A 35 14.82 0.25 -1.33
N GLU A 36 14.95 1.02 -0.26
CA GLU A 36 16.11 1.90 -0.03
C GLU A 36 17.16 1.15 0.78
N THR A 37 18.24 0.76 0.13
CA THR A 37 19.21 -0.20 0.67
C THR A 37 20.58 -0.01 0.03
N ARG A 38 21.63 -0.58 0.63
CA ARG A 38 22.94 -0.67 -0.01
C ARG A 38 23.00 -1.93 -0.86
N VAL A 39 23.22 -1.77 -2.17
CA VAL A 39 23.40 -2.90 -3.09
C VAL A 39 24.82 -3.46 -2.91
N LEU A 40 24.92 -4.77 -2.69
CA LEU A 40 26.19 -5.48 -2.52
C LEU A 40 26.72 -6.02 -3.84
N GLY A 41 25.81 -6.49 -4.71
CA GLY A 41 26.17 -7.08 -5.98
C GLY A 41 24.96 -7.19 -6.89
N GLN A 42 25.20 -6.98 -8.18
CA GLN A 42 24.22 -7.12 -9.24
C GLN A 42 24.67 -8.25 -10.17
N SER A 43 23.87 -9.31 -10.28
CA SER A 43 24.10 -10.42 -11.21
C SER A 43 22.92 -10.56 -12.17
N THR A 44 23.05 -11.42 -13.18
CA THR A 44 21.96 -11.70 -14.11
C THR A 44 20.76 -12.36 -13.43
N LEU A 45 21.00 -13.18 -12.39
CA LEU A 45 19.96 -13.97 -11.74
C LEU A 45 19.33 -13.25 -10.54
N GLU A 46 20.16 -12.59 -9.74
CA GLU A 46 19.76 -11.96 -8.49
C GLU A 46 20.50 -10.65 -8.21
N ILE A 47 19.82 -9.76 -7.50
CA ILE A 47 20.36 -8.53 -6.92
C ILE A 47 20.45 -8.70 -5.41
N ARG A 48 21.68 -8.69 -4.89
CA ARG A 48 21.97 -8.85 -3.47
C ARG A 48 22.06 -7.48 -2.80
N HIS A 49 21.29 -7.30 -1.74
CA HIS A 49 21.22 -6.03 -1.01
C HIS A 49 21.14 -6.26 0.51
N LEU A 50 21.47 -5.21 1.27
CA LEU A 50 21.43 -5.23 2.74
C LEU A 50 20.12 -4.65 3.27
N GLU A 51 19.21 -5.50 3.71
CA GLU A 51 17.99 -5.05 4.37
C GLU A 51 18.27 -4.79 5.85
N LEU A 52 17.96 -3.58 6.33
CA LEU A 52 18.04 -3.26 7.76
C LEU A 52 16.81 -3.85 8.45
N GLY A 53 16.99 -4.95 9.19
CA GLY A 53 15.92 -5.52 9.97
C GLY A 53 15.47 -4.57 11.09
N ARG A 54 14.21 -4.71 11.54
CA ARG A 54 13.62 -3.94 12.66
C ARG A 54 14.45 -3.91 13.95
N ASN A 55 15.35 -4.88 14.13
CA ASN A 55 16.19 -5.04 15.32
C ASN A 55 17.62 -4.47 15.12
N GLY A 56 17.86 -3.68 14.08
CA GLY A 56 19.19 -3.14 13.75
C GLY A 56 20.19 -4.17 13.20
N ARG A 57 19.77 -5.42 13.01
CA ARG A 57 20.58 -6.46 12.35
C ARG A 57 20.43 -6.32 10.84
N THR A 58 21.55 -6.17 10.14
CA THR A 58 21.60 -6.22 8.68
C THR A 58 21.42 -7.66 8.22
N LYS A 59 20.40 -7.92 7.39
CA LYS A 59 20.20 -9.21 6.75
C LYS A 59 20.48 -9.05 5.27
N GLU A 60 21.30 -9.94 4.73
CA GLU A 60 21.46 -10.03 3.30
C GLU A 60 20.22 -10.68 2.67
N ARG A 61 19.71 -10.04 1.62
CA ARG A 61 18.58 -10.51 0.84
C ARG A 61 18.91 -10.48 -0.64
N ALA A 62 18.49 -11.52 -1.33
CA ALA A 62 18.61 -11.63 -2.78
C ALA A 62 17.21 -11.49 -3.37
N GLU A 63 17.05 -10.53 -4.28
CA GLU A 63 15.83 -10.39 -5.08
C GLU A 63 16.12 -10.91 -6.49
N PRO A 64 15.27 -11.79 -7.04
CA PRO A 64 15.40 -12.24 -8.42
C PRO A 64 15.33 -11.05 -9.37
N THR A 65 16.18 -11.04 -10.40
CA THR A 65 16.23 -9.97 -11.39
C THR A 65 14.88 -9.77 -12.11
N GLU A 66 14.13 -10.85 -12.31
CA GLU A 66 12.78 -10.83 -12.89
C GLU A 66 11.78 -9.99 -12.08
N GLY A 67 12.00 -9.84 -10.77
CA GLY A 67 11.19 -9.03 -9.88
C GLY A 67 11.62 -7.56 -9.79
N VAL A 68 12.72 -7.18 -10.44
CA VAL A 68 13.32 -5.84 -10.37
C VAL A 68 13.07 -5.07 -11.66
N PHE A 69 12.49 -3.87 -11.53
CA PHE A 69 12.33 -2.96 -12.65
C PHE A 69 13.62 -2.19 -12.94
N SER A 70 14.12 -1.46 -11.93
CA SER A 70 15.35 -0.67 -12.05
C SER A 70 16.07 -0.52 -10.72
N VAL A 71 17.37 -0.26 -10.80
CA VAL A 71 18.22 0.11 -9.67
C VAL A 71 18.76 1.50 -9.92
N ILE A 72 18.53 2.41 -8.99
CA ILE A 72 19.04 3.77 -9.01
C ILE A 72 20.19 3.84 -8.01
N ASP A 73 21.38 4.07 -8.52
CA ASP A 73 22.58 4.30 -7.70
C ASP A 73 22.42 5.61 -6.91
N THR A 74 23.17 5.71 -5.83
CA THR A 74 23.40 6.95 -5.06
C THR A 74 23.79 8.17 -5.89
N LEU A 75 24.42 7.96 -7.05
CA LEU A 75 24.76 9.01 -8.02
C LEU A 75 23.58 9.43 -8.92
N GLY A 76 22.43 8.77 -8.80
CA GLY A 76 21.24 9.00 -9.62
C GLY A 76 21.23 8.27 -10.96
N HIS A 77 22.22 7.41 -11.23
CA HIS A 77 22.24 6.60 -12.44
C HIS A 77 21.26 5.44 -12.32
N GLU A 78 20.25 5.41 -13.20
CA GLU A 78 19.27 4.34 -13.25
C GLU A 78 19.73 3.24 -14.23
N ARG A 79 19.82 2.01 -13.73
CA ARG A 79 20.01 0.81 -14.53
C ARG A 79 18.70 0.03 -14.58
N ILE A 80 18.18 -0.16 -15.79
CA ILE A 80 16.93 -0.88 -16.04
C ILE A 80 17.25 -2.36 -16.20
N TRP A 81 16.57 -3.20 -15.41
CA TRP A 81 16.67 -4.66 -15.47
C TRP A 81 15.49 -5.29 -16.20
N TYR A 82 14.36 -4.59 -16.22
CA TYR A 82 13.19 -5.00 -16.98
C TYR A 82 13.46 -4.99 -18.49
N PHE A 83 13.00 -6.03 -19.16
CA PHE A 83 12.97 -6.12 -20.62
C PHE A 83 11.59 -6.57 -21.09
N HIS A 84 11.15 -5.98 -22.19
CA HIS A 84 9.89 -6.34 -22.85
C HIS A 84 10.07 -7.67 -23.57
N ASP A 85 9.33 -8.69 -23.13
CA ASP A 85 9.29 -9.99 -23.77
C ASP A 85 7.93 -10.66 -23.54
N THR A 86 7.15 -10.76 -24.60
CA THR A 86 5.82 -11.36 -24.57
C THR A 86 5.85 -12.86 -24.28
N ILE A 87 6.96 -13.56 -24.53
CA ILE A 87 7.09 -15.00 -24.27
C ILE A 87 7.17 -15.26 -22.76
N PHE A 88 7.80 -14.36 -22.00
CA PHE A 88 7.91 -14.43 -20.54
C PHE A 88 6.78 -13.69 -19.81
N GLY A 89 5.77 -13.18 -20.53
CA GLY A 89 4.64 -12.44 -19.94
C GLY A 89 4.92 -10.96 -19.64
N ASN A 90 6.05 -10.43 -20.10
CA ASN A 90 6.43 -9.02 -20.00
C ASN A 90 5.85 -8.23 -21.18
N GLU A 91 4.54 -8.00 -21.16
CA GLU A 91 3.80 -7.38 -22.27
C GLU A 91 3.97 -5.86 -22.39
N LEU A 92 4.39 -5.18 -21.34
CA LEU A 92 4.57 -3.72 -21.37
C LEU A 92 5.97 -3.37 -21.86
N THR A 93 6.09 -2.28 -22.61
CA THR A 93 7.40 -1.66 -22.87
C THR A 93 7.94 -1.02 -21.58
N ILE A 94 9.22 -0.65 -21.58
CA ILE A 94 9.87 -0.03 -20.41
C ILE A 94 9.12 1.23 -19.94
N ASP A 95 8.73 2.11 -20.87
CA ASP A 95 8.01 3.35 -20.54
C ASP A 95 6.59 3.08 -20.04
N GLN A 96 5.91 2.11 -20.63
CA GLN A 96 4.57 1.69 -20.19
C GLN A 96 4.62 1.05 -18.80
N MET A 97 5.62 0.22 -18.52
CA MET A 97 5.84 -0.39 -17.21
C MET A 97 6.17 0.66 -16.15
N ARG A 98 6.94 1.69 -16.50
CA ARG A 98 7.20 2.83 -15.61
C ARG A 98 5.90 3.56 -15.23
N CYS A 99 5.04 3.81 -16.21
CA CYS A 99 3.71 4.42 -15.97
C CYS A 99 2.86 3.52 -15.07
N PHE A 100 2.83 2.21 -15.34
CA PHE A 100 2.12 1.21 -14.55
C PHE A 100 2.58 1.18 -13.09
N ILE A 101 3.89 1.07 -12.85
CA ILE A 101 4.51 1.09 -11.52
C ILE A 101 4.15 2.38 -10.77
N LYS A 102 4.22 3.53 -11.46
CA LYS A 102 3.86 4.82 -10.88
C LYS A 102 2.38 4.85 -10.45
N GLY A 103 1.49 4.28 -11.25
CA GLY A 103 0.08 4.10 -10.90
C GLY A 103 -0.12 3.23 -9.67
N GLU A 104 0.60 2.11 -9.55
CA GLU A 104 0.56 1.24 -8.36
C GLU A 104 1.02 1.97 -7.10
N GLN A 105 2.10 2.77 -7.19
CA GLN A 105 2.63 3.58 -6.09
C GLN A 105 1.63 4.63 -5.61
N ASP A 106 1.05 5.38 -6.55
CA ASP A 106 0.08 6.44 -6.26
C ASP A 106 -1.21 5.86 -5.65
N ALA A 107 -1.68 4.70 -6.13
CA ALA A 107 -2.79 3.99 -5.51
C ALA A 107 -2.45 3.48 -4.09
N ARG A 108 -1.21 3.05 -3.86
CA ARG A 108 -0.75 2.61 -2.53
C ARG A 108 -0.62 3.78 -1.56
N ALA A 109 -0.24 4.96 -2.02
CA ALA A 109 -0.22 6.15 -1.18
C ALA A 109 -1.63 6.73 -0.93
N GLY A 110 -2.44 6.87 -1.99
CA GLY A 110 -3.60 7.76 -1.97
C GLY A 110 -4.98 7.10 -2.12
N TYR A 111 -5.08 5.82 -2.49
CA TYR A 111 -6.40 5.24 -2.79
C TYR A 111 -7.33 5.18 -1.57
N ARG A 112 -8.53 5.77 -1.73
CA ARG A 112 -9.61 5.77 -0.74
C ARG A 112 -10.93 5.31 -1.35
N SER A 113 -11.69 4.52 -0.59
CA SER A 113 -13.03 4.05 -0.99
C SER A 113 -14.02 4.15 0.18
N PRO A 114 -14.42 5.37 0.58
CA PRO A 114 -15.32 5.56 1.71
C PRO A 114 -16.71 4.96 1.45
N TRP A 115 -17.25 5.09 0.24
CA TRP A 115 -18.55 4.52 -0.13
C TRP A 115 -18.62 3.01 0.01
N THR A 116 -17.56 2.30 -0.39
CA THR A 116 -17.46 0.86 -0.17
C THR A 116 -17.44 0.50 1.31
N MET A 117 -16.74 1.30 2.12
CA MET A 117 -16.67 1.08 3.57
C MET A 117 -18.05 1.26 4.21
N TRP A 118 -18.72 2.39 3.98
CA TRP A 118 -20.08 2.63 4.48
C TRP A 118 -21.08 1.59 3.99
N GLY A 119 -21.04 1.26 2.70
CA GLY A 119 -21.90 0.24 2.11
C GLY A 119 -21.71 -1.13 2.75
N GLY A 120 -20.46 -1.57 2.95
CA GLY A 120 -20.17 -2.85 3.60
C GLY A 120 -20.63 -2.88 5.06
N PHE A 121 -20.40 -1.79 5.79
CA PHE A 121 -20.83 -1.69 7.19
C PHE A 121 -22.36 -1.76 7.33
N ILE A 122 -23.08 -0.94 6.56
CA ILE A 122 -24.55 -0.90 6.56
C ILE A 122 -25.11 -2.25 6.11
N PHE A 123 -24.55 -2.84 5.06
CA PHE A 123 -24.95 -4.16 4.60
C PHE A 123 -24.76 -5.22 5.69
N GLY A 124 -23.58 -5.30 6.29
CA GLY A 124 -23.27 -6.29 7.34
C GLY A 124 -24.11 -6.13 8.60
N ALA A 125 -24.28 -4.90 9.10
CA ALA A 125 -25.11 -4.63 10.28
C ALA A 125 -26.60 -4.84 9.98
N GLY A 126 -27.10 -4.25 8.89
CA GLY A 126 -28.51 -4.27 8.54
C GLY A 126 -29.02 -5.67 8.22
N THR A 127 -28.29 -6.44 7.43
CA THR A 127 -28.71 -7.82 7.08
C THR A 127 -28.66 -8.76 8.28
N THR A 128 -27.62 -8.67 9.13
CA THR A 128 -27.53 -9.46 10.36
C THR A 128 -28.68 -9.17 11.32
N ILE A 129 -29.07 -7.91 11.48
CA ILE A 129 -30.19 -7.52 12.35
C ILE A 129 -31.54 -7.98 11.74
N ALA A 130 -31.74 -7.75 10.44
CA ALA A 130 -33.04 -7.96 9.80
C ALA A 130 -33.36 -9.43 9.49
N ALA A 131 -32.36 -10.23 9.13
CA ALA A 131 -32.57 -11.57 8.55
C ALA A 131 -32.30 -12.73 9.51
N ASP A 132 -32.15 -12.46 10.81
CA ASP A 132 -31.94 -13.51 11.82
C ASP A 132 -30.68 -14.37 11.61
N LEU A 133 -29.68 -13.80 10.92
CA LEU A 133 -28.49 -14.52 10.50
C LEU A 133 -27.49 -14.56 11.65
N GLU A 134 -27.63 -15.49 12.58
CA GLU A 134 -26.66 -15.69 13.66
C GLU A 134 -25.34 -16.21 13.10
N VAL A 135 -25.21 -17.52 12.91
CA VAL A 135 -23.98 -18.15 12.39
C VAL A 135 -23.78 -17.85 10.90
N ASN A 136 -24.88 -17.66 10.16
CA ASN A 136 -24.86 -17.40 8.72
C ASN A 136 -24.33 -16.00 8.36
N SER A 137 -24.31 -15.05 9.31
CA SER A 137 -23.79 -13.70 9.06
C SER A 137 -22.30 -13.70 8.70
N LEU A 138 -21.55 -14.75 9.05
CA LEU A 138 -20.12 -14.87 8.73
C LEU A 138 -19.85 -15.02 7.22
N PHE A 139 -20.87 -15.37 6.42
CA PHE A 139 -20.78 -15.41 4.96
C PHE A 139 -20.98 -14.04 4.31
N LEU A 140 -21.50 -13.03 5.03
CA LEU A 140 -21.76 -11.71 4.47
C LEU A 140 -20.47 -10.97 4.05
N PRO A 141 -19.38 -10.96 4.85
CA PRO A 141 -18.14 -10.30 4.44
C PRO A 141 -17.52 -10.82 3.14
N PRO A 142 -17.31 -12.15 2.92
CA PRO A 142 -16.79 -12.63 1.64
C PRO A 142 -17.76 -12.41 0.48
N LEU A 143 -19.08 -12.50 0.71
CA LEU A 143 -20.09 -12.25 -0.32
C LEU A 143 -20.05 -10.79 -0.80
N PHE A 144 -20.06 -9.83 0.13
CA PHE A 144 -19.98 -8.42 -0.22
C PHE A 144 -18.64 -8.05 -0.85
N ALA A 145 -17.53 -8.62 -0.35
CA ALA A 145 -16.22 -8.43 -0.92
C ALA A 145 -16.13 -8.96 -2.36
N GLY A 146 -16.75 -10.11 -2.65
CA GLY A 146 -16.87 -10.67 -4.00
C GLY A 146 -17.59 -9.73 -4.97
N VAL A 147 -18.72 -9.17 -4.56
CA VAL A 147 -19.46 -8.17 -5.37
C VAL A 147 -18.60 -6.93 -5.66
N MET A 148 -17.78 -6.51 -4.70
CA MET A 148 -16.92 -5.32 -4.83
C MET A 148 -15.71 -5.49 -5.78
N ILE A 149 -15.49 -6.69 -6.32
CA ILE A 149 -14.51 -6.95 -7.39
C ILE A 149 -14.98 -6.35 -8.73
N LEU A 150 -16.28 -6.36 -8.99
CA LEU A 150 -16.87 -6.03 -10.30
C LEU A 150 -16.74 -4.55 -10.71
N PRO A 151 -17.01 -3.55 -9.83
CA PRO A 151 -17.00 -2.17 -10.27
C PRO A 151 -15.60 -1.71 -10.67
N ARG A 152 -15.50 -0.92 -11.74
CA ARG A 152 -14.21 -0.36 -12.17
C ARG A 152 -13.63 0.60 -11.11
N VAL A 153 -12.31 0.71 -11.11
CA VAL A 153 -11.57 1.66 -10.26
C VAL A 153 -11.15 2.83 -11.14
N PHE A 154 -11.56 4.03 -10.76
CA PHE A 154 -11.13 5.26 -11.41
C PHE A 154 -9.99 5.89 -10.61
N VAL A 155 -9.08 6.56 -11.32
CA VAL A 155 -8.01 7.35 -10.72
C VAL A 155 -8.62 8.51 -9.95
N SER A 156 -8.27 8.66 -8.69
CA SER A 156 -8.74 9.78 -7.87
C SER A 156 -7.84 10.99 -8.09
N ARG A 157 -8.41 12.16 -8.38
CA ARG A 157 -7.65 13.40 -8.64
C ARG A 157 -6.63 13.73 -7.54
N GLY A 158 -6.99 13.50 -6.27
CA GLY A 158 -6.12 13.77 -5.12
C GLY A 158 -5.03 12.74 -4.85
N SER A 159 -4.92 11.68 -5.66
CA SER A 159 -3.86 10.66 -5.52
C SER A 159 -2.82 10.68 -6.63
N LEU A 160 -3.01 11.51 -7.66
CA LEU A 160 -2.00 11.69 -8.72
C LEU A 160 -0.84 12.50 -8.17
N THR A 161 0.35 11.92 -8.19
CA THR A 161 1.58 12.67 -7.86
C THR A 161 2.06 13.49 -9.06
N ASP A 162 1.83 13.00 -10.28
CA ASP A 162 2.28 13.61 -11.53
C ASP A 162 1.09 13.91 -12.45
N PRO A 163 0.78 15.19 -12.74
CA PRO A 163 -0.30 15.59 -13.64
C PRO A 163 -0.12 15.08 -15.07
N VAL A 164 1.11 14.83 -15.53
CA VAL A 164 1.39 14.35 -16.90
C VAL A 164 0.86 12.93 -17.12
N MET A 165 0.64 12.20 -16.02
CA MET A 165 0.12 10.82 -16.06
C MET A 165 -1.41 10.76 -16.18
N GLU A 166 -2.11 11.90 -16.11
CA GLU A 166 -3.56 11.94 -16.29
C GLU A 166 -3.95 11.50 -17.70
N GLY A 167 -4.86 10.52 -17.80
CA GLY A 167 -5.29 9.95 -19.08
C GLY A 167 -4.41 8.84 -19.65
N ASN A 168 -3.25 8.55 -19.04
CA ASN A 168 -2.41 7.44 -19.46
C ASN A 168 -3.08 6.09 -19.07
N GLU A 169 -3.29 5.22 -20.06
CA GLU A 169 -3.98 3.94 -19.86
C GLU A 169 -3.20 2.95 -18.98
N HIS A 170 -1.88 2.89 -19.13
CA HIS A 170 -1.02 1.99 -18.37
C HIS A 170 -0.89 2.42 -16.90
N TYR A 171 -0.83 3.74 -16.67
CA TYR A 171 -0.93 4.30 -15.33
C TYR A 171 -2.27 3.96 -14.68
N ALA A 172 -3.39 4.18 -15.38
CA ALA A 172 -4.72 3.86 -14.87
C ALA A 172 -4.87 2.36 -14.58
N TYR A 173 -4.26 1.50 -15.39
CA TYR A 173 -4.24 0.06 -15.18
C TYR A 173 -3.52 -0.33 -13.88
N GLY A 174 -2.31 0.19 -13.65
CA GLY A 174 -1.57 -0.05 -12.40
C GLY A 174 -2.31 0.49 -11.17
N TYR A 175 -2.86 1.70 -11.28
CA TYR A 175 -3.67 2.29 -10.22
C TYR A 175 -4.90 1.44 -9.89
N ALA A 176 -5.61 0.96 -10.91
CA ALA A 176 -6.81 0.15 -10.75
C ALA A 176 -6.52 -1.21 -10.11
N LYS A 177 -5.38 -1.85 -10.44
CA LYS A 177 -4.97 -3.13 -9.84
C LYS A 177 -4.84 -3.03 -8.32
N VAL A 178 -4.07 -2.06 -7.82
CA VAL A 178 -3.89 -1.85 -6.37
C VAL A 178 -5.17 -1.33 -5.72
N GLY A 179 -5.88 -0.42 -6.38
CA GLY A 179 -7.14 0.14 -5.88
C GLY A 179 -8.24 -0.92 -5.70
N ARG A 180 -8.35 -1.87 -6.63
CA ARG A 180 -9.30 -3.00 -6.54
C ARG A 180 -9.03 -3.85 -5.31
N THR A 181 -7.78 -4.28 -5.12
CA THR A 181 -7.40 -5.10 -3.95
C THR A 181 -7.68 -4.37 -2.64
N ARG A 182 -7.32 -3.09 -2.55
CA ARG A 182 -7.60 -2.28 -1.35
C ARG A 182 -9.09 -2.12 -1.08
N ARG A 183 -9.90 -1.94 -2.13
CA ARG A 183 -11.35 -1.84 -2.02
C ARG A 183 -11.94 -3.13 -1.45
N VAL A 184 -11.55 -4.28 -1.99
CA VAL A 184 -12.01 -5.62 -1.55
C VAL A 184 -11.62 -5.89 -0.10
N VAL A 185 -10.39 -5.57 0.30
CA VAL A 185 -9.94 -5.73 1.69
C VAL A 185 -10.73 -4.81 2.62
N ARG A 186 -10.92 -3.54 2.25
CA ARG A 186 -11.70 -2.59 3.07
C ARG A 186 -13.17 -2.96 3.15
N SER A 187 -13.78 -3.47 2.07
CA SER A 187 -15.17 -3.95 2.09
C SER A 187 -15.33 -5.15 3.02
N LEU A 188 -14.36 -6.07 3.00
CA LEU A 188 -14.36 -7.24 3.88
C LEU A 188 -14.28 -6.83 5.35
N ILE A 189 -13.30 -6.00 5.70
CA ILE A 189 -13.12 -5.49 7.07
C ILE A 189 -14.37 -4.72 7.53
N SER A 190 -14.91 -3.84 6.68
CA SER A 190 -16.06 -3.03 7.02
C SER A 190 -17.34 -3.85 7.22
N THR A 191 -17.56 -4.85 6.37
CA THR A 191 -18.72 -5.76 6.50
C THR A 191 -18.59 -6.63 7.73
N ALA A 192 -17.39 -7.14 8.03
CA ALA A 192 -17.14 -7.90 9.25
C ALA A 192 -17.40 -7.05 10.52
N ALA A 193 -16.96 -5.79 10.51
CA ALA A 193 -17.27 -4.85 11.59
C ALA A 193 -18.78 -4.60 11.71
N GLY A 194 -19.48 -4.44 10.58
CA GLY A 194 -20.94 -4.31 10.55
C GLY A 194 -21.65 -5.53 11.13
N VAL A 195 -21.23 -6.74 10.76
CA VAL A 195 -21.76 -8.00 11.30
C VAL A 195 -21.56 -8.07 12.82
N ALA A 196 -20.35 -7.77 13.31
CA ALA A 196 -20.08 -7.77 14.75
C ALA A 196 -20.98 -6.80 15.53
N VAL A 197 -21.19 -5.59 14.99
CA VAL A 197 -22.12 -4.61 15.56
C VAL A 197 -23.55 -5.12 15.49
N GLY A 198 -23.98 -5.71 14.36
CA GLY A 198 -25.31 -6.26 14.18
C GLY A 198 -25.63 -7.38 15.17
N LEU A 199 -24.71 -8.32 15.37
CA LEU A 199 -24.83 -9.38 16.36
C LEU A 199 -24.91 -8.81 17.78
N GLY A 200 -24.08 -7.83 18.12
CA GLY A 200 -24.11 -7.16 19.42
C GLY A 200 -25.44 -6.46 19.69
N VAL A 201 -25.91 -5.63 18.75
CA VAL A 201 -27.21 -4.94 18.84
C VAL A 201 -28.34 -5.95 19.04
N ARG A 202 -28.35 -7.02 18.25
CA ARG A 202 -29.34 -8.08 18.36
C ARG A 202 -29.31 -8.77 19.74
N GLN A 203 -28.14 -9.22 20.19
CA GLN A 203 -27.98 -9.96 21.45
C GLN A 203 -28.35 -9.12 22.68
N PHE A 204 -27.99 -7.83 22.69
CA PHE A 204 -28.16 -6.97 23.87
C PHE A 204 -29.46 -6.17 23.88
N LEU A 205 -29.99 -5.77 22.72
CA LEU A 205 -31.17 -4.91 22.64
C LEU A 205 -32.43 -5.66 22.20
N ILE A 206 -32.32 -6.59 21.25
CA ILE A 206 -33.48 -7.25 20.66
C ILE A 206 -33.83 -8.54 21.41
N ASN A 207 -32.81 -9.32 21.80
CA ASN A 207 -33.01 -10.62 22.44
C ASN A 207 -32.25 -10.75 23.80
N PRO A 208 -32.55 -9.90 24.80
CA PRO A 208 -31.84 -9.93 26.08
C PRO A 208 -32.12 -11.19 26.93
N ASN A 209 -33.13 -12.00 26.58
CA ASN A 209 -33.77 -12.99 27.47
C ASN A 209 -33.31 -14.45 27.30
N LEU A 210 -32.15 -14.75 26.72
CA LEU A 210 -31.57 -16.10 26.82
C LEU A 210 -31.01 -16.44 28.22
N LYS A 211 -31.11 -15.53 29.19
CA LYS A 211 -30.92 -15.81 30.63
C LYS A 211 -32.28 -16.08 31.29
N GLY A 212 -32.86 -17.24 31.06
CA GLY A 212 -34.15 -17.56 31.69
C GLY A 212 -34.80 -18.85 31.26
N TYR A 213 -34.08 -19.97 31.30
CA TYR A 213 -34.72 -21.28 31.43
C TYR A 213 -34.02 -22.04 32.57
N ASN A 214 -34.78 -22.27 33.64
CA ASN A 214 -34.62 -23.41 34.54
C ASN A 214 -34.95 -24.70 33.79
#